data_AF-A0A087SVM6-F1
#
_entry.id   AF-A0A087SVM6-F1
#
_cell.length_a   1.000
_cell.length_b   1.000
_cell.length_c   1.000
_cell.angle_alpha   90.00
_cell.angle_beta   90.00
_cell.angle_gamma   90.00
#
_symmetry.space_group_name_H-M   'P 1'
#
loop_
_entity.id
_entity.type
_entity.pdbx_description
1 polymer ?
#
loop_
_entity_poly.entity_id
_entity_poly.type
_entity_poly.pdbx_seq_one_letter_code
_entity_poly.pdbx_strand_id
1 'polypeptide(L)' 'MFAIQPPAKQKPGFSGFLQSCYKDPFKWDIIKSWSMFAFGVYLSKEICSIDFTSPPALP' A
#
# COMPACT_ATOMS: atom_id res chain seq x y z
N MET A 1 -16.59 -46.41 -12.97
CA MET A 1 -16.26 -45.78 -11.67
C MET A 1 -15.57 -44.44 -11.96
N PHE A 2 -16.28 -43.32 -11.81
CA PHE A 2 -15.70 -41.98 -11.94
C PHE A 2 -14.98 -41.63 -10.63
N ALA A 3 -13.67 -41.44 -10.68
CA ALA A 3 -12.90 -40.90 -9.57
C ALA A 3 -13.09 -39.37 -9.52
N ILE A 4 -13.90 -38.90 -8.57
CA ILE A 4 -14.07 -37.49 -8.27
C ILE A 4 -12.90 -37.11 -7.34
N GLN A 5 -11.81 -36.59 -7.88
CA GLN A 5 -10.75 -36.00 -7.04
C GLN A 5 -11.30 -34.74 -6.36
N PRO A 6 -11.11 -34.54 -5.04
CA PRO A 6 -11.50 -33.28 -4.40
C PRO A 6 -10.57 -32.16 -4.88
N PRO A 7 -11.08 -30.93 -5.12
CA PRO A 7 -10.24 -29.84 -5.59
C PRO A 7 -9.17 -29.53 -4.54
N ALA A 8 -7.91 -29.53 -4.97
CA ALA A 8 -6.77 -29.17 -4.15
C ALA A 8 -7.02 -27.79 -3.50
N LYS A 9 -7.08 -27.74 -2.17
CA LYS A 9 -7.07 -26.50 -1.40
C LYS A 9 -5.75 -25.77 -1.68
N GLN A 10 -5.75 -24.91 -2.69
CA GLN A 10 -4.65 -23.97 -2.93
C GLN A 10 -4.58 -23.02 -1.73
N LYS A 11 -3.44 -23.04 -1.03
CA LYS A 11 -3.12 -22.08 0.03
C LYS A 11 -3.41 -20.66 -0.47
N PRO A 12 -4.06 -19.78 0.30
CA PRO A 12 -4.32 -18.42 -0.15
C PRO A 12 -2.97 -17.71 -0.34
N GLY A 13 -2.51 -17.62 -1.58
CA GLY A 13 -1.32 -16.88 -1.94
C GLY A 13 -1.53 -15.38 -1.71
N PHE A 14 -0.44 -14.63 -1.70
CA PHE A 14 -0.43 -13.17 -1.60
C PHE A 14 -1.38 -12.49 -2.61
N SER A 15 -1.57 -13.12 -3.78
CA SER A 15 -2.53 -12.71 -4.80
C SER A 15 -3.99 -12.79 -4.34
N GLY A 16 -4.36 -13.84 -3.60
CA GLY A 16 -5.71 -14.00 -3.02
C GLY A 16 -6.00 -12.99 -1.91
N PHE A 17 -4.98 -12.62 -1.13
CA PHE A 17 -5.09 -11.58 -0.12
C PHE A 17 -5.29 -10.20 -0.76
N LEU A 18 -4.48 -9.83 -1.75
CA LEU A 18 -4.66 -8.58 -2.52
C LEU A 18 -6.05 -8.53 -3.18
N GLN A 19 -6.48 -9.63 -3.80
CA GLN A 19 -7.81 -9.70 -4.44
C GLN A 19 -8.95 -9.57 -3.41
N SER A 20 -8.78 -10.11 -2.20
CA SER A 20 -9.75 -9.95 -1.11
C SER A 20 -9.81 -8.52 -0.59
N CYS A 21 -8.67 -7.83 -0.48
CA CYS A 21 -8.60 -6.45 -0.03
C CYS A 21 -9.15 -5.47 -1.07
N TYR A 22 -9.09 -5.81 -2.36
CA TYR A 22 -9.64 -4.99 -3.45
C TYR A 22 -11.16 -5.16 -3.61
N LYS A 23 -11.71 -6.35 -3.32
CA LYS A 23 -13.15 -6.62 -3.41
C LYS A 23 -13.95 -6.07 -2.22
N ASP A 24 -13.33 -5.95 -1.04
CA ASP A 24 -13.96 -5.38 0.15
C ASP A 24 -13.81 -3.85 0.14
N PRO A 25 -14.89 -3.06 -0.06
CA PRO A 25 -14.79 -1.60 -0.14
C PRO A 25 -14.23 -0.98 1.14
N PHE A 26 -14.52 -1.57 2.31
CA PHE A 26 -14.02 -1.09 3.59
C PHE A 26 -12.50 -1.29 3.76
N LYS A 27 -11.97 -2.43 3.32
CA LYS A 27 -10.52 -2.71 3.38
C LYS A 27 -9.76 -1.84 2.41
N TRP A 28 -10.31 -1.62 1.22
CA TRP A 28 -9.72 -0.75 0.22
C TRP A 28 -9.61 0.71 0.71
N ASP A 29 -10.62 1.21 1.42
CA ASP A 29 -10.61 2.58 1.95
C ASP A 29 -9.58 2.79 3.08
N ILE A 30 -9.40 1.77 3.94
CA ILE A 30 -8.34 1.76 4.96
C ILE A 30 -6.95 1.78 4.31
N ILE A 31 -6.74 0.95 3.29
CA ILE A 31 -5.45 0.91 2.56
C ILE A 31 -5.19 2.26 1.90
N LYS A 32 -6.22 2.86 1.31
CA LYS A 32 -6.12 4.15 0.64
C LYS A 32 -5.78 5.27 1.61
N SER A 33 -6.51 5.39 2.72
CA SER A 33 -6.23 6.40 3.76
C SER A 33 -4.84 6.23 4.38
N TRP A 34 -4.43 5.00 4.65
CA TRP A 34 -3.09 4.72 5.17
C TRP A 34 -1.99 5.04 4.15
N SER A 35 -2.19 4.73 2.86
CA SER A 35 -1.25 5.08 1.80
C SER A 35 -1.10 6.59 1.63
N MET A 36 -2.20 7.35 1.70
CA MET A 36 -2.19 8.81 1.62
C MET A 36 -1.47 9.43 2.82
N PHE A 37 -1.66 8.88 4.01
CA PHE A 37 -0.96 9.31 5.21
C PHE A 37 0.55 9.05 5.10
N ALA A 38 0.96 7.83 4.73
CA ALA A 38 2.37 7.48 4.53
C ALA A 38 3.03 8.35 3.45
N PHE A 39 2.32 8.61 2.35
CA PHE A 39 2.78 9.50 1.29
C PHE A 39 2.95 10.95 1.78
N GLY A 40 2.00 11.45 2.57
CA GLY A 40 2.11 12.77 3.20
C GLY A 40 3.31 12.88 4.15
N VAL A 41 3.58 11.86 4.96
CA VAL A 41 4.77 11.82 5.83
C VAL A 41 6.05 11.80 5.01
N TYR A 42 6.08 11.05 3.91
CA TYR A 42 7.22 11.01 2.99
C TYR A 42 7.48 12.38 2.35
N LEU A 43 6.43 13.03 1.83
CA LEU A 43 6.49 14.40 1.29
C LEU A 43 6.97 15.41 2.34
N SER A 44 6.44 15.36 3.57
CA SER A 44 6.88 16.24 4.65
C SER A 44 8.36 16.06 4.96
N LYS A 45 8.87 14.82 4.90
CA LYS A 45 10.31 14.55 5.08
C LYS A 45 11.15 15.18 3.98
N GLU A 46 10.73 15.09 2.72
CA GLU A 46 11.42 15.75 1.60
C GLU A 46 11.37 17.28 1.72
N ILE A 47 10.21 17.85 2.05
CA ILE A 47 10.03 19.30 2.20
C ILE A 47 10.86 19.85 3.37
N CYS A 48 10.91 19.14 4.51
CA CYS A 48 11.77 19.54 5.63
C CYS A 48 13.27 19.35 5.33
N SER A 49 13.62 18.49 4.38
CA SER A 49 15.02 18.31 3.94
C SER A 49 15.45 19.38 2.94
N ILE A 50 14.49 20.02 2.24
CA ILE A 50 14.74 21.19 1.42
C ILE A 50 14.69 22.40 2.34
N ASP A 51 15.86 22.82 2.82
CA ASP A 51 16.02 24.00 3.67
C ASP A 51 15.75 25.28 2.84
N PHE A 52 14.48 25.61 2.61
CA PHE A 52 14.06 26.84 1.92
C PHE A 52 14.46 28.11 2.68
N THR A 53 14.84 27.97 3.95
CA THR A 53 15.27 29.03 4.85
C THR A 53 16.77 29.24 4.88
N SER A 54 17.55 28.40 4.18
CA SER A 54 18.99 28.61 4.07
C SER A 54 19.24 29.97 3.40
N PRO A 55 19.89 30.92 4.11
CA PRO A 55 20.14 32.24 3.55
C PRO A 55 20.96 32.06 2.26
N PRO A 56 20.66 32.81 1.19
CA PRO A 56 21.40 32.69 -0.07
C PRO A 56 22.89 32.84 0.25
N ALA A 57 23.69 31.85 -0.14
CA ALA A 57 25.13 31.89 0.03
C ALA A 57 25.65 33.15 -0.68
N LEU A 58 25.99 34.17 0.12
CA LEU A 58 26.63 35.38 -0.35
C LEU A 58 28.01 34.99 -0.92
N PRO A 59 28.40 35.50 -2.11
CA PRO A 59 29.74 35.30 -2.65
C PRO A 59 30.83 35.92 -1.77
#